data_AF-A0A0B1RT79-F1
#
_entry.id   AF-A0A0B1RT79-F1
#
_cell.length_a   1.000
_cell.length_b   1.000
_cell.length_c   1.000
_cell.angle_alpha   90.00
_cell.angle_beta   90.00
_cell.angle_gamma   90.00
#
_symmetry.space_group_name_H-M   'P 1'
#
loop_
_entity.id
_entity.type
_entity.pdbx_description
1 polymer ?
#
loop_
_entity_poly.entity_id
_entity_poly.type
_entity_poly.pdbx_seq_one_letter_code
_entity_poly.pdbx_strand_id
1 'polypeptide(L)'
;MPKGFQWQMLRIGPMCRYAEDIPLMMEILGGESVRSLHLRDEVNFSKIRLFYMEGVQHTPTVQSLSCEMRSALQKAVTYFEEKFDIEAIRLDLPLITKTIEIFSTSTKVDGIPKMAEMFLSLEGDRGSLNWAAELPKLLRGKSVHTPGAVFLSLFESLDKPSEDEKAE
;
A
#
# COMPACT_ATOMS: atom_id res chain seq x y z
N MET A 1 -14.24 -7.84 13.12
CA MET A 1 -12.93 -7.79 12.41
C MET A 1 -11.76 -8.06 13.36
N PRO A 2 -10.56 -8.48 12.92
CA PRO A 2 -9.39 -8.62 13.81
C PRO A 2 -8.98 -7.26 14.37
N LYS A 3 -9.23 -7.02 15.66
CA LYS A 3 -8.96 -5.75 16.37
C LYS A 3 -7.47 -5.64 16.72
N GLY A 4 -6.88 -4.44 16.60
CA GLY A 4 -5.53 -4.13 17.08
C GLY A 4 -4.40 -4.25 16.04
N PHE A 5 -4.68 -4.77 14.84
CA PHE A 5 -3.68 -4.86 13.77
C PHE A 5 -3.52 -3.56 12.97
N GLN A 6 -4.49 -2.64 13.01
CA GLN A 6 -4.45 -1.40 12.23
C GLN A 6 -3.21 -0.55 12.60
N TRP A 7 -2.96 -0.38 13.90
CA TRP A 7 -1.77 0.30 14.40
C TRP A 7 -0.46 -0.42 14.06
N GLN A 8 -0.49 -1.74 13.89
CA GLN A 8 0.68 -2.50 13.46
C GLN A 8 0.95 -2.37 11.95
N MET A 9 -0.08 -2.08 11.15
CA MET A 9 0.02 -1.88 9.71
C MET A 9 0.35 -0.43 9.34
N LEU A 10 0.13 0.53 10.24
CA LEU A 10 0.61 1.89 10.08
C LEU A 10 2.15 1.93 10.23
N ARG A 11 2.81 2.49 9.22
CA ARG A 11 4.26 2.72 9.21
C ARG A 11 4.55 4.13 8.76
N ILE A 12 5.53 4.76 9.42
CA ILE A 12 6.09 6.06 9.04
C ILE A 12 7.52 5.79 8.61
N GLY A 13 7.94 6.39 7.49
CA GLY A 13 9.27 6.23 6.96
C GLY A 13 9.73 7.45 6.16
N PRO A 14 11.04 7.65 5.99
CA PRO A 14 11.58 8.76 5.26
C PRO A 14 11.43 8.58 3.74
N MET A 15 11.27 9.68 3.02
CA MET A 15 11.41 9.74 1.58
C MET A 15 12.65 10.57 1.24
N CYS A 16 13.62 9.96 0.56
CA CYS A 16 14.90 10.60 0.21
C CYS A 16 15.14 10.57 -1.30
N ARG A 17 15.96 11.49 -1.81
CA ARG A 17 16.38 11.49 -3.22
C ARG A 17 17.41 10.39 -3.50
N TYR A 18 18.30 10.11 -2.55
CA TYR A 18 19.34 9.09 -2.66
C TYR A 18 19.11 7.98 -1.63
N ALA A 19 19.40 6.73 -2.02
CA ALA A 19 19.23 5.58 -1.14
C ALA A 19 20.20 5.62 0.07
N GLU A 20 21.35 6.25 -0.09
CA GLU A 20 22.37 6.42 0.96
C GLU A 20 21.92 7.32 2.11
N ASP A 21 20.90 8.17 1.91
CA ASP A 21 20.32 9.01 2.96
C ASP A 21 19.36 8.23 3.88
N ILE A 22 18.78 7.12 3.39
CA ILE A 22 17.76 6.34 4.11
C ILE A 22 18.26 5.82 5.46
N PRO A 23 19.46 5.22 5.58
CA PRO A 23 20.00 4.76 6.87
C PRO A 23 20.05 5.86 7.93
N LEU A 24 20.59 7.04 7.58
CA LEU A 24 20.68 8.18 8.49
C LEU A 24 19.30 8.66 8.94
N MET A 25 18.37 8.81 8.00
CA MET A 25 17.02 9.26 8.31
C MET A 25 16.27 8.23 9.18
N MET A 26 16.44 6.94 8.92
CA MET A 26 15.86 5.87 9.73
C MET A 26 16.45 5.82 11.15
N GLU A 27 17.75 6.07 11.32
CA GLU A 27 18.41 6.21 12.64
C GLU A 27 17.81 7.33 13.49
N ILE A 28 17.46 8.45 12.86
CA ILE A 28 16.83 9.58 13.55
C ILE A 28 15.36 9.26 13.89
N LEU A 29 14.61 8.66 12.96
CA LEU A 29 13.17 8.46 13.10
C LEU A 29 12.78 7.25 13.97
N GLY A 30 13.54 6.15 13.91
CA GLY A 30 13.11 4.88 14.51
C GLY A 30 13.45 4.70 15.99
N GLY A 31 14.10 5.69 16.63
CA GLY A 31 14.44 5.66 18.05
C GLY A 31 15.20 4.39 18.47
N GLU A 32 14.79 3.80 19.60
CA GLU A 32 15.45 2.62 20.18
C GLU A 32 15.35 1.37 19.31
N SER A 33 14.29 1.24 18.50
CA SER A 33 14.05 0.07 17.63
C SER A 33 15.01 0.01 16.43
N VAL A 34 15.74 1.07 16.12
CA VAL A 34 16.67 1.08 14.97
C VAL A 34 17.86 0.16 15.19
N ARG A 35 18.28 -0.06 16.44
CA ARG A 35 19.49 -0.84 16.74
C ARG A 35 19.42 -2.27 16.19
N SER A 36 18.23 -2.86 16.11
CA SER A 36 18.02 -4.20 15.54
C SER A 36 17.97 -4.23 14.02
N LEU A 37 17.95 -3.07 13.33
CA LEU A 37 17.84 -3.00 11.88
C LEU A 37 19.20 -3.07 11.17
N HIS A 38 20.32 -2.98 11.89
CA HIS A 38 21.67 -3.15 11.33
C HIS A 38 21.92 -2.26 10.09
N LEU A 39 21.42 -1.02 10.10
CA LEU A 39 21.35 -0.14 8.91
C LEU A 39 22.71 0.25 8.31
N ARG A 40 23.79 0.12 9.09
CA ARG A 40 25.17 0.44 8.68
C ARG A 40 25.98 -0.79 8.28
N ASP A 41 25.44 -1.98 8.50
CA ASP A 41 26.14 -3.22 8.20
C ASP A 41 26.19 -3.41 6.68
N GLU A 42 27.36 -3.76 6.16
CA GLU A 42 27.50 -4.04 4.74
C GLU A 42 26.74 -5.33 4.38
N VAL A 43 25.92 -5.26 3.33
CA VAL A 43 25.18 -6.40 2.82
C VAL A 43 26.00 -7.09 1.73
N ASN A 44 26.35 -8.36 1.96
CA ASN A 44 26.94 -9.20 0.92
C ASN A 44 25.84 -9.72 -0.01
N PHE A 45 25.65 -9.06 -1.15
CA PHE A 45 24.62 -9.39 -2.12
C PHE A 45 24.81 -10.76 -2.81
N SER A 46 26.01 -11.34 -2.83
CA SER A 46 26.20 -12.71 -3.33
C SER A 46 25.65 -13.79 -2.38
N LYS A 47 25.19 -13.41 -1.18
CA LYS A 47 24.60 -14.33 -0.18
C LYS A 47 23.10 -14.13 0.01
N ILE A 48 22.47 -13.20 -0.70
CA ILE A 48 21.04 -12.96 -0.56
C ILE A 48 20.24 -13.93 -1.43
N ARG A 49 18.97 -14.15 -1.06
CA ARG A 49 17.98 -14.80 -1.92
C ARG A 49 17.05 -13.72 -2.45
N LEU A 50 17.00 -13.56 -3.78
CA LEU A 50 16.16 -12.57 -4.41
C LEU A 50 14.85 -13.20 -4.87
N PHE A 51 13.74 -12.78 -4.28
CA PHE A 51 12.40 -13.15 -4.69
C PHE A 51 11.68 -11.93 -5.23
N TYR A 52 10.96 -12.08 -6.34
CA TYR A 52 10.22 -10.97 -6.93
C TYR A 52 8.87 -11.40 -7.49
N MET A 53 7.99 -10.42 -7.64
CA MET A 53 6.65 -10.54 -8.20
C MET A 53 6.48 -9.53 -9.34
N GLU A 54 5.78 -9.91 -10.41
CA GLU A 54 5.45 -9.00 -11.51
C GLU A 54 4.08 -8.32 -11.31
N GLY A 55 3.89 -7.73 -10.14
CA GLY A 55 2.61 -7.17 -9.70
C GLY A 55 1.68 -8.21 -9.09
N VAL A 56 0.44 -7.79 -8.79
CA VAL A 56 -0.59 -8.62 -8.17
C VAL A 56 -1.46 -9.22 -9.26
N GLN A 57 -1.25 -10.49 -9.57
CA GLN A 57 -2.04 -11.20 -10.57
C GLN A 57 -3.43 -11.56 -10.03
N HIS A 58 -4.38 -11.82 -10.93
CA HIS A 58 -5.74 -12.29 -10.61
C HIS A 58 -6.55 -11.39 -9.67
N THR A 59 -6.20 -10.11 -9.58
CA THR A 59 -6.89 -9.12 -8.74
C THR A 59 -7.31 -7.92 -9.60
N PRO A 60 -8.53 -7.92 -10.18
CA PRO A 60 -8.97 -6.91 -11.16
C PRO A 60 -8.96 -5.46 -10.66
N THR A 61 -9.02 -5.27 -9.34
CA THR A 61 -8.97 -3.97 -8.67
C THR A 61 -7.57 -3.41 -8.51
N VAL A 62 -6.53 -4.22 -8.75
CA VAL A 62 -5.13 -3.79 -8.73
C VAL A 62 -4.65 -3.63 -10.16
N GLN A 63 -4.02 -2.49 -10.42
CA GLN A 63 -3.49 -2.19 -11.75
C GLN A 63 -2.30 -3.12 -12.08
N SER A 64 -2.36 -3.73 -13.26
CA SER A 64 -1.22 -4.49 -13.80
C SER A 64 -0.03 -3.57 -14.11
N LEU A 65 1.18 -4.11 -14.03
CA LEU A 65 2.38 -3.39 -14.44
C LEU A 65 2.31 -2.98 -15.92
N SER A 66 2.68 -1.73 -16.21
CA SER A 66 2.93 -1.31 -17.59
C SER A 66 4.16 -2.02 -18.16
N CYS A 67 4.33 -1.99 -19.49
CA CYS A 67 5.53 -2.53 -20.13
C CYS A 67 6.81 -1.88 -19.58
N GLU A 68 6.78 -0.56 -19.37
CA GLU A 68 7.91 0.20 -18.82
C GLU A 68 8.24 -0.22 -17.39
N MET A 69 7.22 -0.37 -16.53
CA MET A 69 7.40 -0.83 -15.15
C MET A 69 7.98 -2.25 -15.11
N ARG A 70 7.45 -3.16 -15.94
CA ARG A 70 7.97 -4.53 -16.05
C ARG A 70 9.42 -4.53 -16.53
N SER A 71 9.74 -3.75 -17.57
CA SER A 71 11.12 -3.63 -18.06
C SER A 71 12.07 -3.05 -17.01
N ALA A 72 11.64 -2.08 -16.21
CA ALA A 72 12.44 -1.52 -15.14
C ALA A 72 12.71 -2.55 -14.02
N LEU A 73 11.69 -3.30 -13.61
CA LEU A 73 11.82 -4.41 -12.66
C LEU A 73 12.81 -5.45 -13.18
N GLN A 74 12.65 -5.88 -14.44
CA GLN A 74 13.52 -6.87 -15.06
C GLN A 74 14.97 -6.39 -15.16
N LYS A 75 15.21 -5.11 -15.48
CA LYS A 75 16.57 -4.53 -15.43
C LYS A 75 17.20 -4.64 -14.04
N ALA A 76 16.44 -4.39 -12.98
CA ALA A 76 16.95 -4.54 -11.62
C ALA A 76 17.25 -6.01 -11.30
N VAL A 77 16.35 -6.93 -11.65
CA VAL A 77 16.54 -8.38 -11.46
C VAL A 77 17.80 -8.86 -12.18
N THR A 78 17.93 -8.59 -13.48
CA THR A 78 19.09 -8.97 -14.28
C THR A 78 20.39 -8.38 -13.74
N TYR A 79 20.38 -7.12 -13.26
CA TYR A 79 21.56 -6.55 -12.61
C TYR A 79 22.01 -7.36 -11.41
N PHE A 80 21.08 -7.82 -10.55
CA PHE A 80 21.44 -8.64 -9.41
C PHE A 80 21.99 -10.01 -9.83
N GLU A 81 21.35 -10.66 -10.81
CA GLU A 81 21.80 -11.96 -11.32
C GLU A 81 23.21 -11.89 -11.92
N GLU A 82 23.45 -10.92 -12.81
CA GLU A 82 24.74 -10.77 -13.50
C GLU A 82 25.85 -10.25 -12.59
N LYS A 83 25.55 -9.28 -11.71
CA LYS A 83 26.57 -8.62 -10.90
C LYS A 83 27.02 -9.45 -9.71
N PHE A 84 26.11 -10.19 -9.10
CA PHE A 84 26.36 -10.90 -7.85
C PHE A 84 26.32 -12.43 -7.98
N ASP A 85 26.05 -12.94 -9.18
CA ASP A 85 25.97 -14.38 -9.50
C ASP A 85 24.95 -15.10 -8.60
N ILE A 86 23.75 -14.51 -8.52
CA ILE A 86 22.62 -15.08 -7.76
C ILE A 86 21.46 -15.43 -8.68
N GLU A 87 20.64 -16.41 -8.28
CA GLU A 87 19.41 -16.75 -8.97
C GLU A 87 18.23 -15.94 -8.40
N ALA A 88 17.54 -15.18 -9.24
CA ALA A 88 16.32 -14.49 -8.86
C ALA A 88 15.09 -15.37 -9.12
N ILE A 89 14.24 -15.54 -8.09
CA ILE A 89 13.09 -16.43 -8.18
C ILE A 89 11.82 -15.59 -8.32
N ARG A 90 11.17 -15.69 -9.49
CA ARG A 90 9.81 -15.18 -9.66
C ARG A 90 8.85 -16.09 -8.89
N LEU A 91 8.02 -15.50 -8.05
CA LEU A 91 6.90 -16.21 -7.42
C LEU A 91 5.67 -15.33 -7.40
N ASP A 92 4.51 -15.93 -7.18
CA ASP A 92 3.26 -15.22 -6.91
C ASP A 92 2.74 -15.69 -5.54
N LEU A 93 2.64 -14.77 -4.58
CA LEU A 93 2.14 -15.10 -3.25
C LEU A 93 0.60 -15.24 -3.29
N PRO A 94 0.01 -16.41 -3.01
CA PRO A 94 -1.44 -16.60 -3.18
C PRO A 94 -2.29 -15.62 -2.35
N LEU A 95 -1.82 -15.28 -1.15
CA LEU A 95 -2.51 -14.37 -0.23
C LEU A 95 -2.49 -12.90 -0.69
N ILE A 96 -1.64 -12.52 -1.65
CA ILE A 96 -1.59 -11.13 -2.16
C ILE A 96 -2.87 -10.74 -2.90
N THR A 97 -3.65 -11.72 -3.36
CA THR A 97 -4.98 -11.49 -3.95
C THR A 97 -5.96 -10.85 -2.95
N LYS A 98 -5.67 -10.95 -1.65
CA LYS A 98 -6.43 -10.32 -0.56
C LYS A 98 -5.98 -8.91 -0.21
N THR A 99 -5.06 -8.30 -0.97
CA THR A 99 -4.48 -6.99 -0.64
C THR A 99 -5.52 -5.88 -0.44
N ILE A 100 -6.61 -5.87 -1.22
CA ILE A 100 -7.67 -4.86 -1.05
C ILE A 100 -8.44 -5.05 0.26
N GLU A 101 -8.72 -6.29 0.66
CA GLU A 101 -9.36 -6.60 1.94
C GLU A 101 -8.42 -6.24 3.11
N ILE A 102 -7.12 -6.55 2.99
CA ILE A 102 -6.08 -6.18 3.97
C ILE A 102 -6.01 -4.67 4.12
N PHE A 103 -5.97 -3.93 3.00
CA PHE A 103 -5.96 -2.47 3.00
C PHE A 103 -7.24 -1.88 3.61
N SER A 104 -8.42 -2.34 3.21
CA SER A 104 -9.69 -1.85 3.78
C SER A 104 -9.78 -2.11 5.28
N THR A 105 -9.28 -3.27 5.74
CA THR A 105 -9.30 -3.60 7.16
C THR A 105 -8.26 -2.79 7.94
N SER A 106 -7.13 -2.44 7.33
CA SER A 106 -6.08 -1.65 7.99
C SER A 106 -6.47 -0.20 8.23
N THR A 107 -7.42 0.32 7.44
CA THR A 107 -7.86 1.72 7.50
C THR A 107 -9.07 1.94 8.41
N LYS A 108 -9.79 0.87 8.80
CA LYS A 108 -10.91 0.93 9.74
C LYS A 108 -10.40 1.04 11.19
N VAL A 109 -10.16 2.26 11.64
CA VAL A 109 -9.72 2.57 13.01
C VAL A 109 -10.80 3.37 13.72
N ASP A 110 -11.16 2.95 14.93
CA ASP A 110 -12.15 3.66 15.75
C ASP A 110 -11.70 5.09 16.04
N GLY A 111 -12.59 6.06 15.81
CA GLY A 111 -12.32 7.48 16.03
C GLY A 111 -11.58 8.18 14.88
N ILE A 112 -11.22 7.48 13.81
CA ILE A 112 -10.67 8.09 12.58
C ILE A 112 -11.78 8.20 11.52
N PRO A 113 -11.91 9.36 10.83
CA PRO A 113 -12.86 9.50 9.72
C PRO A 113 -12.68 8.45 8.64
N LYS A 114 -13.77 8.08 7.97
CA LYS A 114 -13.72 7.12 6.85
C LYS A 114 -12.96 7.71 5.66
N MET A 115 -12.46 6.87 4.75
CA MET A 115 -11.76 7.38 3.56
C MET A 115 -12.67 8.27 2.71
N ALA A 116 -13.95 7.92 2.58
CA ALA A 116 -14.93 8.75 1.89
C ALA A 116 -15.07 10.16 2.49
N GLU A 117 -14.91 10.32 3.80
CA GLU A 117 -14.95 11.62 4.49
C GLU A 117 -13.62 12.37 4.32
N MET A 118 -12.51 11.65 4.45
CA MET A 118 -11.16 12.19 4.25
C MET A 118 -10.93 12.77 2.84
N PHE A 119 -11.63 12.26 1.83
CA PHE A 119 -11.57 12.82 0.47
C PHE A 119 -12.14 14.24 0.35
N LEU A 120 -12.96 14.70 1.29
CA LEU A 120 -13.50 16.06 1.34
C LEU A 120 -12.78 16.94 2.37
N SER A 121 -12.36 16.35 3.49
CA SER A 121 -11.58 17.02 4.53
C SER A 121 -10.83 16.01 5.38
N LEU A 122 -9.56 16.28 5.69
CA LEU A 122 -8.76 15.41 6.56
C LEU A 122 -9.36 15.23 7.95
N GLU A 123 -10.14 16.21 8.42
CA GLU A 123 -10.83 16.17 9.72
C GLU A 123 -12.18 15.44 9.65
N GLY A 124 -12.67 15.09 8.45
CA GLY A 124 -13.98 14.47 8.24
C GLY A 124 -15.19 15.38 8.50
N ASP A 125 -14.96 16.67 8.72
CA ASP A 125 -15.96 17.68 9.09
C ASP A 125 -16.87 18.13 7.93
N ARG A 126 -16.49 17.83 6.68
CA ARG A 126 -17.24 18.19 5.46
C ARG A 126 -18.20 17.12 4.95
N GLY A 127 -18.45 16.08 5.75
CA GLY A 127 -19.28 14.93 5.38
C GLY A 127 -18.56 13.97 4.44
N SER A 128 -19.31 13.02 3.86
CA SER A 128 -18.77 11.94 3.03
C SER A 128 -18.92 12.20 1.53
N LEU A 129 -17.91 11.82 0.74
CA LEU A 129 -17.99 11.76 -0.71
C LEU A 129 -19.19 10.91 -1.15
N ASN A 130 -20.10 11.50 -1.93
CA ASN A 130 -21.24 10.77 -2.50
C ASN A 130 -20.83 10.16 -3.86
N TRP A 131 -20.49 8.86 -3.84
CA TRP A 131 -20.06 8.15 -5.05
C TRP A 131 -21.09 8.22 -6.19
N ALA A 132 -22.40 8.16 -5.87
CA ALA A 132 -23.46 8.14 -6.87
C ALA A 132 -23.60 9.50 -7.57
N ALA A 133 -23.39 10.60 -6.85
CA ALA A 133 -23.39 11.95 -7.42
C ALA A 133 -22.10 12.27 -8.20
N GLU A 134 -20.97 11.67 -7.82
CA GLU A 134 -19.67 11.87 -8.47
C GLU A 134 -19.49 11.02 -9.72
N LEU A 135 -20.07 9.82 -9.79
CA LEU A 135 -19.93 8.93 -10.94
C LEU A 135 -20.31 9.59 -12.29
N PRO A 136 -21.44 10.31 -12.42
CA PRO A 136 -21.75 11.04 -13.64
C PRO A 136 -20.81 12.22 -13.93
N LYS A 137 -20.18 12.82 -12.91
CA LYS A 137 -19.19 13.89 -13.10
C LYS A 137 -17.89 13.31 -13.61
N LEU A 138 -17.49 12.15 -13.09
CA LEU A 138 -16.30 11.42 -13.50
C LEU A 138 -16.38 11.01 -14.97
N LEU A 139 -17.50 10.41 -15.39
CA LEU A 139 -17.74 10.03 -16.78
C LEU A 139 -17.74 11.22 -17.76
N ARG A 140 -18.03 12.43 -17.27
CA ARG A 140 -17.98 13.69 -18.03
C ARG A 140 -16.63 14.42 -17.94
N GLY A 141 -15.64 13.86 -17.22
CA GLY A 141 -14.34 14.49 -16.98
C GLY A 141 -14.39 15.76 -16.12
N LYS A 142 -15.49 15.97 -15.38
CA LYS A 142 -15.71 17.16 -14.53
C LYS A 142 -15.55 16.88 -13.04
N SER A 143 -15.32 15.62 -12.64
CA SER A 143 -15.05 15.32 -11.23
C SER A 143 -13.65 15.79 -10.86
N VAL A 144 -13.52 16.38 -9.68
CA VAL A 144 -12.24 16.72 -9.06
C VAL A 144 -11.61 15.50 -8.36
N HIS A 145 -12.39 14.43 -8.19
CA HIS A 145 -11.96 13.20 -7.55
C HIS A 145 -11.48 12.19 -8.58
N THR A 146 -10.49 11.39 -8.19
CA THR A 146 -9.99 10.29 -9.03
C THR A 146 -11.01 9.15 -9.09
N PRO A 147 -11.00 8.32 -10.15
CA PRO A 147 -11.82 7.11 -10.20
C PRO A 147 -11.66 6.21 -8.97
N GLY A 148 -10.44 6.12 -8.43
CA GLY A 148 -10.14 5.35 -7.23
C GLY A 148 -10.84 5.88 -5.98
N ALA A 149 -10.95 7.20 -5.82
CA ALA A 149 -11.66 7.79 -4.69
C ALA A 149 -13.18 7.50 -4.75
N VAL A 150 -13.78 7.58 -5.93
CA VAL A 150 -15.19 7.23 -6.14
C VAL A 150 -15.43 5.74 -5.90
N PHE A 151 -14.54 4.87 -6.40
CA PHE A 151 -14.61 3.43 -6.18
C PHE A 151 -14.47 3.07 -4.70
N LEU A 152 -13.54 3.69 -3.97
CA LEU A 152 -13.34 3.40 -2.54
C LEU A 152 -14.55 3.87 -1.71
N SER A 153 -15.13 5.03 -2.03
CA SER A 153 -16.36 5.50 -1.40
C SER A 153 -17.54 4.54 -1.65
N LEU A 154 -17.67 4.01 -2.87
CA LEU A 154 -18.65 2.94 -3.17
C LEU A 154 -18.35 1.69 -2.32
N PHE A 155 -17.11 1.23 -2.30
CA PHE A 155 -16.71 0.03 -1.56
C PHE A 155 -17.03 0.14 -0.07
N GLU A 156 -16.64 1.25 0.58
CA GLU A 156 -16.99 1.53 1.98
C GLU A 156 -18.50 1.60 2.24
N SER A 157 -19.30 2.08 1.26
CA SER A 157 -20.75 2.15 1.41
C SER A 157 -21.45 0.77 1.36
N LEU A 158 -20.83 -0.20 0.67
CA LEU A 158 -21.29 -1.58 0.58
C LEU A 158 -20.86 -2.41 1.78
N ASP A 159 -19.74 -2.03 2.40
CA ASP A 159 -19.17 -2.62 3.61
C ASP A 159 -19.97 -2.19 4.86
N LYS A 160 -21.26 -2.55 4.89
CA LYS A 160 -22.14 -2.32 6.05
C LYS A 160 -21.71 -3.26 7.19
N PRO A 161 -21.61 -2.77 8.44
CA PRO A 161 -21.35 -3.65 9.58
C PRO A 161 -22.50 -4.66 9.70
N SER A 162 -22.17 -5.95 9.83
CA SER A 162 -23.13 -6.98 10.21
C SER A 162 -23.75 -6.62 11.57
N GLU A 163 -25.04 -6.89 11.76
CA GLU A 163 -25.80 -6.47 12.96
C GLU A 163 -25.20 -6.96 14.29
N ASP A 164 -24.33 -7.97 14.26
CA ASP A 164 -23.59 -8.47 15.43
C ASP A 164 -22.53 -7.48 15.97
N GLU A 165 -22.06 -6.50 15.18
CA GLU A 165 -21.09 -5.47 15.63
C GLU A 165 -21.76 -4.27 16.34
N LYS A 166 -23.09 -4.20 16.39
CA LYS A 166 -23.84 -3.14 17.10
C LYS A 166 -24.32 -3.56 18.49
N ALA A 167 -24.12 -4.81 18.88
CA ALA A 167 -24.65 -5.40 20.11
C ALA A 167 -23.58 -5.69 21.18
N GLU A 168 -22.33 -5.27 20.97
CA GLU A 168 -21.23 -5.30 21.95
C GLU A 168 -20.77 -3.88 22.25
#